data_AF-A0A7C2KEB9-F1
#
_entry.id   AF-A0A7C2KEB9-F1
#
_cell.length_a   1.000
_cell.length_b   1.000
_cell.length_c   1.000
_cell.angle_alpha   90.00
_cell.angle_beta   90.00
_cell.angle_gamma   90.00
#
_symmetry.space_group_name_H-M   'P 1'
#
loop_
_entity.id
_entity.type
_entity.pdbx_description
1 polymer ?
#
loop_
_entity_poly.entity_id
_entity_poly.type
_entity_poly.pdbx_seq_one_letter_code
_entity_poly.pdbx_strand_id
1 'polypeptide(L)' 'MHDGAGGTCKCAHHHLAPLLIALIGVVFLAKAMNWIAAGTADVAWPILLIILGLHKMCSGLCKCCGVAKK' A
#
# COMPACT_ATOMS: atom_id res chain seq x y z
N MET A 1 -23.48 19.03 15.82
CA MET A 1 -23.81 18.88 14.39
C MET A 1 -22.65 18.17 13.74
N HIS A 2 -22.91 17.28 12.77
CA HIS A 2 -21.88 16.59 12.00
C HIS A 2 -21.27 17.59 11.01
N ASP A 3 -20.04 18.02 11.28
CA ASP A 3 -19.24 18.73 10.28
C ASP A 3 -18.54 17.69 9.41
N GLY A 4 -18.91 17.66 8.13
CA GLY A 4 -18.28 16.81 7.13
C GLY A 4 -16.79 17.15 7.02
N ALA A 5 -15.93 16.19 7.34
CA ALA A 5 -14.49 16.33 7.13
C ALA A 5 -14.04 15.27 6.12
N GLY A 6 -14.07 15.62 4.82
CA GLY A 6 -13.29 14.97 3.78
C GLY A 6 -11.79 15.22 3.98
N GLY A 7 -11.25 14.84 5.15
CA GLY A 7 -9.86 15.06 5.53
C GLY A 7 -8.98 13.93 5.03
N THR A 8 -8.04 14.24 4.14
CA THR A 8 -6.94 13.33 3.81
C THR A 8 -6.10 13.09 5.07
N CYS A 9 -6.14 11.87 5.62
CA CYS A 9 -5.28 11.51 6.75
C CYS A 9 -3.82 11.52 6.27
N LYS A 10 -3.00 12.41 6.83
CA LYS A 10 -1.58 12.59 6.47
C LYS A 10 -0.64 11.52 7.01
N CYS A 11 -1.17 10.46 7.62
CA CYS A 11 -0.34 9.38 8.18
C CYS A 11 0.21 8.49 7.07
N ALA A 12 1.51 8.18 7.15
CA ALA A 12 2.22 7.39 6.15
C ALA A 12 1.57 6.01 5.87
N HIS A 13 0.90 5.40 6.87
CA HIS A 13 0.18 4.14 6.71
C HIS A 13 -0.88 4.17 5.59
N HIS A 14 -1.59 5.29 5.39
CA HIS A 14 -2.60 5.39 4.35
C HIS A 14 -2.01 5.59 2.95
N HIS A 15 -0.77 6.10 2.86
CA HIS A 15 -0.04 6.26 1.60
C HIS A 15 0.77 5.01 1.23
N LEU A 16 1.10 4.14 2.18
CA LEU A 16 1.93 2.98 1.90
C LEU A 16 1.20 1.91 1.07
N ALA A 17 -0.09 1.67 1.34
CA ALA A 17 -0.88 0.72 0.55
C ALA A 17 -1.00 1.10 -0.94
N PRO A 18 -1.46 2.32 -1.31
CA PRO A 18 -1.49 2.72 -2.71
C PRO A 18 -0.10 2.76 -3.35
N LEU A 19 0.94 3.13 -2.60
CA LEU A 19 2.32 3.09 -3.09
C LEU A 19 2.78 1.66 -3.42
N LEU A 20 2.53 0.70 -2.52
CA LEU A 20 2.88 -0.70 -2.75
C LEU A 20 2.11 -1.29 -3.95
N ILE A 21 0.83 -0.94 -4.10
CA ILE A 21 0.03 -1.32 -5.27
C ILE A 21 0.64 -0.74 -6.56
N ALA A 22 1.04 0.54 -6.54
CA ALA A 22 1.69 1.17 -7.68
C ALA A 22 3.03 0.48 -8.02
N LEU A 23 3.84 0.15 -7.03
CA LEU A 23 5.11 -0.57 -7.23
C LEU A 23 4.89 -1.96 -7.83
N ILE A 24 3.88 -2.70 -7.38
CA ILE A 24 3.50 -3.99 -7.97
C ILE A 24 3.18 -3.79 -9.47
N GLY A 25 2.34 -2.81 -9.80
CA GLY A 25 2.01 -2.48 -11.19
C GLY A 25 3.24 -2.14 -12.04
N VAL A 26 4.17 -1.33 -11.49
CA VAL A 26 5.43 -0.97 -12.17
C VAL A 26 6.30 -2.20 -12.42
N VAL A 27 6.40 -3.13 -11.47
CA VAL A 27 7.17 -4.38 -11.63
C VAL A 27 6.59 -5.22 -12.79
N PHE A 28 5.27 -5.39 -12.84
CA PHE A 28 4.63 -6.13 -13.93
C PHE A 28 4.76 -5.41 -15.28
N LEU A 29 4.65 -4.08 -15.31
CA LEU A 29 4.84 -3.30 -16.53
C LEU A 29 6.29 -3.39 -17.04
N ALA A 30 7.28 -3.29 -16.15
CA ALA A 30 8.69 -3.45 -16.49
C ALA A 30 8.99 -4.85 -17.03
N LYS A 31 8.35 -5.91 -16.49
CA LYS A 31 8.41 -7.27 -17.04
C LYS A 31 7.82 -7.33 -18.44
N ALA A 32 6.65 -6.73 -18.67
CA ALA A 32 5.97 -6.73 -19.96
C ALA A 32 6.75 -5.99 -21.06
N MET A 33 7.47 -4.92 -20.69
CA MET A 33 8.37 -4.20 -21.59
C MET A 33 9.74 -4.89 -21.76
N ASN A 34 9.96 -6.04 -21.12
CA ASN A 34 11.23 -6.75 -21.08
C ASN A 34 12.40 -5.87 -20.58
N TRP A 35 12.11 -4.88 -19.72
CA TRP A 35 13.10 -3.99 -19.14
C TRP A 35 13.84 -4.62 -17.96
N ILE A 36 13.19 -5.58 -17.29
CA ILE A 36 13.75 -6.39 -16.22
C ILE A 36 13.62 -7.87 -16.57
N ALA A 37 14.57 -8.69 -16.09
CA ALA A 37 14.50 -10.13 -16.26
C ALA A 37 13.23 -10.71 -15.61
N ALA A 38 12.65 -11.73 -16.24
CA ALA A 38 11.43 -12.39 -15.74
C ALA A 38 11.59 -12.85 -14.29
N GLY A 39 12.75 -13.43 -13.95
CA GLY A 39 13.05 -13.88 -12.59
C GLY A 39 13.07 -12.75 -11.55
N THR A 40 13.49 -11.54 -11.92
CA THR A 40 13.46 -10.37 -11.02
C THR A 40 12.03 -9.98 -10.70
N ALA A 41 11.17 -9.93 -11.72
CA ALA A 41 9.76 -9.61 -11.53
C ALA A 41 9.05 -10.66 -10.68
N ASP A 42 9.30 -11.95 -10.94
CA ASP A 42 8.67 -13.08 -10.25
C ASP A 42 8.98 -13.13 -8.74
N VAL A 43 10.13 -12.56 -8.33
CA VAL A 43 10.52 -12.44 -6.92
C VAL A 43 10.09 -11.09 -6.31
N ALA A 44 10.15 -9.99 -7.07
CA ALA A 44 9.88 -8.66 -6.53
C ALA A 44 8.40 -8.46 -6.10
N TRP A 45 7.44 -8.92 -6.90
CA TRP A 45 6.01 -8.72 -6.58
C TRP A 45 5.54 -9.44 -5.29
N PRO A 46 5.92 -10.70 -4.99
CA PRO A 46 5.51 -11.34 -3.74
C PRO A 46 6.16 -10.68 -2.53
N ILE A 47 7.40 -10.19 -2.64
CA ILE A 47 8.05 -9.41 -1.58
C ILE A 47 7.23 -8.16 -1.26
N LEU A 48 6.80 -7.42 -2.28
CA LEU A 48 5.95 -6.23 -2.10
C LEU A 48 4.62 -6.57 -1.41
N LEU A 49 4.00 -7.71 -1.74
CA LEU A 49 2.78 -8.17 -1.09
C LEU A 49 2.99 -8.59 0.37
N ILE A 50 4.12 -9.25 0.67
CA ILE A 50 4.48 -9.61 2.06
C ILE A 50 4.65 -8.35 2.90
N ILE A 51 5.35 -7.34 2.38
CA ILE A 51 5.50 -6.04 3.05
C ILE A 51 4.13 -5.39 3.28
N LEU A 52 3.24 -5.42 2.27
CA LEU A 52 1.89 -4.88 2.40
C LEU A 52 1.07 -5.60 3.48
N GLY A 53 1.12 -6.94 3.49
CA GLY A 53 0.43 -7.77 4.46
C GLY A 53 0.94 -7.54 5.88
N LEU A 54 2.26 -7.60 6.09
CA LEU A 54 2.90 -7.32 7.37
C LEU A 54 2.60 -5.89 7.83
N HIS A 55 2.65 -4.91 6.94
CA HIS A 55 2.31 -3.54 7.29
C HIS A 55 0.86 -3.41 7.74
N LYS A 56 -0.10 -4.06 7.07
CA LYS A 56 -1.51 -4.06 7.52
C LYS A 56 -1.71 -4.76 8.87
N MET A 57 -0.95 -5.81 9.15
CA MET A 57 -1.04 -6.55 10.42
C MET A 57 -0.37 -5.79 11.58
N CYS A 58 0.77 -5.14 11.34
CA CYS A 58 1.53 -4.41 12.34
C CYS A 58 1.07 -2.96 12.53
N SER A 59 0.37 -2.38 11.55
CA SER A 59 -0.23 -1.05 11.67
C SER A 59 -1.52 -1.14 12.47
N GLY A 60 -1.38 -1.33 13.79
CA GLY A 60 -2.46 -1.14 14.75
C GLY A 60 -3.12 0.23 14.54
N LEU A 61 -4.44 0.27 14.81
CA LEU A 61 -5.35 1.39 14.55
C LEU A 61 -4.64 2.76 14.59
N CYS A 62 -4.48 3.35 13.40
CA CYS A 62 -4.00 4.72 13.25
C CYS A 62 -4.84 5.64 14.17
N LYS A 63 -4.24 6.68 14.76
CA LYS A 63 -4.99 7.69 15.52
C LYS A 63 -6.12 8.35 14.69
N CYS A 64 -6.00 8.37 13.35
CA CYS A 64 -7.08 8.78 12.43
C CYS A 64 -8.27 7.80 12.40
N CYS A 65 -8.07 6.52 12.71
CA CYS A 65 -9.08 5.46 12.69
C CYS A 65 -9.82 5.31 14.05
N GLY A 66 -9.58 6.20 15.01
CA GLY A 66 -10.22 6.22 16.33
C GLY A 66 -11.63 6.82 16.38
N VAL A 67 -12.17 7.34 15.27
CA VAL A 67 -13.53 7.92 15.19
C VAL A 67 -14.46 7.03 14.35
N ALA A 68 -14.44 5.72 14.62
CA ALA A 68 -15.40 4.79 14.05
C ALA A 68 -15.81 3.74 15.08
N LYS A 69 -16.12 4.17 16.31
CA LYS A 69 -17.00 3.44 17.23
C LYS A 69 -17.83 4.43 18.02
N LYS A 70 -19.00 4.77 17.49
CA LYS A 70 -20.19 4.97 18.30
C LYS A 70 -21.37 4.31 17.60
#